data_AF-F2QCB4-F1
#
_entry.id   AF-F2QCB4-F1
#
_cell.length_a   1.000
_cell.length_b   1.000
_cell.length_c   1.000
_cell.angle_alpha   90.00
_cell.angle_beta   90.00
_cell.angle_gamma   90.00
#
_symmetry.space_group_name_H-M   'P 1'
#
loop_
_entity.id
_entity.type
_entity.pdbx_description
1 polymer ?
#
loop_
_entity_poly.entity_id
_entity_poly.type
_entity_poly.pdbx_seq_one_letter_code
_entity_poly.pdbx_strand_id
1 'polypeptide(L)'
;MRKNSLYIISSFFFACILFIYATSTNYQNSNSARQVRTETYTNTVLNVPIDIQYDSDQYFISGFTSEVTVFLTGSNRVALASEMQESTRKFKVKADLTNASVGTIEVPLTIENLPSGLTAVATPQKITVKVGKKAKRDNVIVVPEIDPSQIDSRVKIDTVTVSDEKVTVISDEETLSRVDRVIAILPTSERITGNYSASVPLQAVDKNGNVLPSVIMPFDTTMKITTKTVSSSSSSSSTTSSTGSSTSSSSSTSSETKPDSSKQD
;
A
#
# COMPACT_ATOMS: atom_id res chain seq x y z
N MET A 1 39.77 -64.82 65.83
CA MET A 1 39.31 -64.33 64.50
C MET A 1 38.00 -63.53 64.63
N ARG A 2 38.02 -62.28 65.12
CA ARG A 2 36.78 -61.48 65.31
C ARG A 2 36.86 -59.98 64.98
N LYS A 3 38.05 -59.43 64.72
CA LYS A 3 38.23 -57.97 64.49
C LYS A 3 37.85 -57.53 63.06
N ASN A 4 38.05 -58.36 62.04
CA ASN A 4 37.76 -57.99 60.65
C ASN A 4 36.25 -57.96 60.32
N SER A 5 35.45 -58.79 61.01
CA SER A 5 33.99 -58.79 60.84
C SER A 5 33.34 -57.53 61.42
N LEU A 6 33.89 -56.96 62.50
CA LEU A 6 33.40 -55.71 63.09
C LEU A 6 33.55 -54.51 62.14
N TYR A 7 34.63 -54.44 61.35
CA TYR A 7 34.80 -53.38 60.36
C TYR A 7 33.81 -53.48 59.20
N ILE A 8 33.50 -54.71 58.75
CA ILE A 8 32.51 -54.96 57.69
C ILE A 8 31.09 -54.59 58.16
N ILE A 9 30.75 -54.91 59.40
CA ILE A 9 29.44 -54.59 59.98
C ILE A 9 29.32 -53.07 60.21
N SER A 10 30.38 -52.43 60.70
CA SER A 10 30.43 -50.98 60.92
C SER A 10 30.36 -50.19 59.60
N SER A 11 31.09 -50.63 58.56
CA SER A 11 31.03 -49.97 57.25
C SER A 11 29.67 -50.13 56.58
N PHE A 12 29.04 -51.30 56.70
CA PHE A 12 27.69 -51.54 56.17
C PHE A 12 26.63 -50.70 56.90
N PHE A 13 26.75 -50.55 58.22
CA PHE A 13 25.88 -49.70 59.00
C PHE A 13 25.98 -48.22 58.60
N PHE A 14 27.21 -47.70 58.45
CA PHE A 14 27.43 -46.33 57.97
C PHE A 14 26.94 -46.12 56.53
N ALA A 15 27.09 -47.12 55.66
CA ALA A 15 26.57 -47.06 54.30
C ALA A 15 25.03 -46.98 54.26
N CYS A 16 24.33 -47.74 55.12
CA CYS A 16 22.87 -47.63 55.25
C CYS A 16 22.43 -46.24 55.75
N ILE A 17 23.12 -45.68 56.75
CA ILE A 17 22.82 -44.33 57.25
C ILE A 17 23.02 -43.29 56.15
N LEU A 18 24.13 -43.35 55.41
CA LEU A 18 24.40 -42.45 54.30
C LEU A 18 23.37 -42.61 53.17
N PHE A 19 22.97 -43.83 52.85
CA PHE A 19 21.94 -44.10 51.85
C PHE A 19 20.58 -43.51 52.25
N ILE A 20 20.15 -43.71 53.49
CA ILE A 20 18.90 -43.15 54.01
C ILE A 20 18.97 -41.62 54.07
N TYR A 21 20.10 -41.05 54.49
CA TYR A 21 20.30 -39.60 54.53
C TYR A 21 20.27 -38.99 53.12
N ALA A 22 20.98 -39.59 52.16
CA ALA A 22 20.96 -39.15 50.77
C ALA A 22 19.57 -39.31 50.13
N THR A 23 18.87 -40.41 50.39
CA THR A 23 17.50 -40.63 49.90
C THR A 23 16.51 -39.64 50.52
N SER A 24 16.57 -39.41 51.83
CA SER A 24 15.62 -38.53 52.53
C SER A 24 15.84 -37.05 52.19
N THR A 25 17.08 -36.61 52.00
CA THR A 25 17.38 -35.25 51.53
C THR A 25 16.99 -35.04 50.06
N ASN A 26 17.11 -36.06 49.20
CA ASN A 26 16.58 -35.99 47.82
C ASN A 26 15.05 -36.01 47.76
N TYR A 27 14.36 -36.64 48.72
CA TYR A 27 12.89 -36.68 48.79
C TYR A 27 12.26 -35.44 49.46
N GLN A 28 13.02 -34.66 50.24
CA GLN A 28 12.51 -33.46 50.92
C GLN A 28 12.58 -32.19 50.05
N ASN A 29 13.28 -32.20 48.91
CA ASN A 29 13.43 -31.03 48.04
C ASN A 29 12.47 -31.01 46.83
N SER A 30 11.37 -31.76 46.88
CA SER A 30 10.39 -31.85 45.79
C SER A 30 8.94 -31.62 46.23
N ASN A 31 8.72 -30.92 47.36
CA ASN A 31 7.39 -30.44 47.78
C ASN A 31 7.15 -28.95 47.55
N SER A 32 8.07 -28.24 46.92
CA SER A 32 7.68 -27.05 46.14
C SER A 32 7.02 -27.58 44.89
N ALA A 33 5.68 -27.68 44.91
CA ALA A 33 4.88 -27.86 43.72
C ALA A 33 5.55 -27.07 42.58
N ARG A 34 5.91 -27.75 41.50
CA ARG A 34 6.29 -27.08 40.24
C ARG A 34 5.15 -26.12 39.92
N GLN A 35 5.28 -24.89 40.39
CA GLN A 35 4.47 -23.79 39.92
C GLN A 35 4.99 -23.59 38.51
N VAL A 36 4.46 -24.36 37.56
CA VAL A 36 4.66 -24.13 36.14
C VAL A 36 4.10 -22.74 35.94
N ARG A 37 4.98 -21.74 36.04
CA ARG A 37 4.65 -20.36 35.73
C ARG A 37 4.36 -20.41 34.24
N THR A 38 3.09 -20.47 33.89
CA THR A 38 2.67 -20.39 32.49
C THR A 38 3.03 -18.99 32.02
N GLU A 39 4.20 -18.87 31.41
CA GLU A 39 4.62 -17.62 30.79
C GLU A 39 3.61 -17.27 29.71
N THR A 40 3.09 -16.06 29.79
CA THR A 40 2.16 -15.51 28.82
C THR A 40 2.93 -14.59 27.90
N TYR A 41 2.90 -14.87 26.61
CA TYR A 41 3.55 -14.07 25.58
C TYR A 41 2.50 -13.23 24.88
N THR A 42 2.88 -12.01 24.50
CA THR A 42 2.04 -11.09 23.74
C THR A 42 2.73 -10.73 22.44
N ASN A 43 1.97 -10.71 21.35
CA ASN A 43 2.39 -10.22 20.05
C ASN A 43 1.34 -9.27 19.48
N THR A 44 1.82 -8.30 18.69
CA THR A 44 0.96 -7.33 18.02
C THR A 44 0.98 -7.61 16.54
N VAL A 45 -0.21 -7.75 15.95
CA VAL A 45 -0.41 -7.97 14.52
C VAL A 45 -1.02 -6.71 13.94
N LEU A 46 -0.29 -6.06 13.04
CA LEU A 46 -0.71 -4.83 12.37
C LEU A 46 -1.43 -5.15 11.06
N ASN A 47 -2.13 -4.15 10.51
CA ASN A 47 -2.71 -4.18 9.17
C ASN A 47 -3.63 -5.39 8.94
N VAL A 48 -4.43 -5.76 9.94
CA VAL A 48 -5.35 -6.89 9.83
C VAL A 48 -6.63 -6.40 9.14
N PRO A 49 -6.98 -6.92 7.95
CA PRO A 49 -8.18 -6.48 7.24
C PRO A 49 -9.45 -6.89 7.99
N ILE A 50 -10.47 -6.04 7.90
CA ILE A 50 -11.80 -6.31 8.45
C ILE A 50 -12.68 -6.92 7.35
N ASP A 51 -13.23 -8.09 7.63
CA ASP A 51 -14.21 -8.78 6.80
C ASP A 51 -15.61 -8.32 7.18
N ILE A 52 -16.19 -7.40 6.39
CA ILE A 52 -17.46 -6.75 6.67
C ILE A 52 -18.58 -7.44 5.89
N GLN A 53 -19.53 -8.01 6.61
CA GLN A 53 -20.67 -8.71 6.03
C GLN A 53 -21.88 -7.78 5.89
N TYR A 54 -22.33 -7.55 4.66
CA TYR A 54 -23.48 -6.71 4.34
C TYR A 54 -24.05 -7.09 2.97
N ASP A 55 -25.27 -6.63 2.67
CA ASP A 55 -25.86 -6.74 1.33
C ASP A 55 -25.27 -5.67 0.41
N SER A 56 -24.26 -6.04 -0.36
CA SER A 56 -23.54 -5.17 -1.29
C SER A 56 -24.30 -4.90 -2.60
N ASP A 57 -25.42 -5.59 -2.84
CA ASP A 57 -26.29 -5.34 -3.98
C ASP A 57 -27.23 -4.17 -3.69
N GLN A 58 -27.76 -4.08 -2.46
CA GLN A 58 -28.69 -3.03 -2.04
C GLN A 58 -28.01 -1.82 -1.39
N TYR A 59 -26.88 -2.01 -0.71
CA TYR A 59 -26.25 -0.97 0.10
C TYR A 59 -24.81 -0.66 -0.33
N PHE A 60 -24.37 0.53 0.04
CA PHE A 60 -23.01 1.01 -0.11
C PHE A 60 -22.50 1.47 1.27
N ILE A 61 -21.31 1.02 1.65
CA ILE A 61 -20.71 1.35 2.95
C ILE A 61 -19.47 2.23 2.78
N SER A 62 -19.28 3.19 3.70
CA SER A 62 -18.12 4.09 3.69
C SER A 62 -17.78 4.61 5.09
N GLY A 63 -16.68 5.37 5.20
CA GLY A 63 -16.31 6.06 6.45
C GLY A 63 -15.71 5.17 7.55
N PHE A 64 -15.23 3.98 7.19
CA PHE A 64 -14.61 3.02 8.11
C PHE A 64 -13.12 2.81 7.80
N THR A 65 -12.37 2.29 8.78
CA THR A 65 -11.00 1.81 8.57
C THR A 65 -11.04 0.39 7.99
N SER A 66 -10.29 0.14 6.91
CA SER A 66 -10.21 -1.19 6.29
C SER A 66 -9.41 -2.18 7.13
N GLU A 67 -8.55 -1.68 8.02
CA GLU A 67 -7.60 -2.47 8.78
C GLU A 67 -7.59 -2.09 10.26
N VAL A 68 -7.23 -3.04 11.12
CA VAL A 68 -7.05 -2.86 12.56
C VAL A 68 -5.78 -3.51 13.07
N THR A 69 -5.41 -3.15 14.30
CA THR A 69 -4.36 -3.83 15.05
C THR A 69 -4.96 -4.89 15.96
N VAL A 70 -4.40 -6.10 15.98
CA VAL A 70 -4.84 -7.18 16.86
C VAL A 70 -3.73 -7.55 17.83
N PHE A 71 -4.04 -7.47 19.13
CA PHE A 71 -3.16 -7.94 20.20
C PHE A 71 -3.47 -9.40 20.49
N LEU A 72 -2.49 -10.26 20.27
CA LEU A 72 -2.57 -11.68 20.55
C LEU A 72 -1.80 -12.00 21.83
N THR A 73 -2.41 -12.77 22.71
CA THR A 73 -1.82 -13.18 23.98
C THR A 73 -2.01 -14.68 24.18
N GLY A 74 -0.98 -15.40 24.60
CA GLY A 74 -1.08 -16.82 24.88
C GLY A 74 0.22 -17.44 25.36
N SER A 75 0.12 -18.63 25.94
CA SER A 75 1.28 -19.40 26.41
C SER A 75 1.88 -20.29 25.33
N ASN A 76 1.09 -20.65 24.30
CA ASN A 76 1.56 -21.43 23.16
C ASN A 76 2.26 -20.54 22.14
N ARG A 77 3.60 -20.47 22.22
CA ARG A 77 4.44 -19.65 21.33
C ARG A 77 4.36 -20.07 19.86
N VAL A 78 4.17 -21.35 19.57
CA VAL A 78 4.09 -21.85 18.18
C VAL A 78 2.80 -21.36 17.53
N ALA A 79 1.66 -21.51 18.22
CA ALA A 79 0.39 -20.98 17.75
C ALA A 79 0.41 -19.45 17.64
N LEU A 80 1.02 -18.77 18.62
CA LEU A 80 1.14 -17.32 18.60
C LEU A 80 1.95 -16.83 17.38
N ALA A 81 3.07 -17.49 17.07
CA ALA A 81 3.89 -17.15 15.92
C ALA A 81 3.19 -17.43 14.58
N SER A 82 2.44 -18.54 14.46
CA SER A 82 1.69 -18.85 13.24
C SER A 82 0.57 -17.85 12.95
N GLU A 83 -0.07 -17.28 13.97
CA GLU A 83 -1.13 -16.28 13.78
C GLU A 83 -0.60 -14.88 13.45
N MET A 84 0.67 -14.57 13.80
CA MET A 84 1.29 -13.31 13.37
C MET A 84 1.47 -13.26 11.85
N GLN A 85 1.93 -14.37 11.28
CA GLN A 85 2.29 -14.44 9.88
C GLN A 85 1.06 -14.54 8.98
N GLU A 86 0.90 -13.59 8.06
CA GLU A 86 -0.29 -13.48 7.20
C GLU A 86 -0.60 -14.78 6.42
N SER A 87 0.42 -15.44 5.87
CA SER A 87 0.26 -16.66 5.09
C SER A 87 -0.22 -17.89 5.88
N THR A 88 -0.08 -17.88 7.20
CA THR A 88 -0.48 -18.99 8.08
C THR A 88 -1.57 -18.59 9.08
N ARG A 89 -1.96 -17.31 9.09
CA ARG A 89 -2.99 -16.76 9.95
C ARG A 89 -4.34 -17.40 9.64
N LYS A 90 -5.02 -17.86 10.68
CA LYS A 90 -6.35 -18.45 10.58
C LYS A 90 -7.43 -17.54 11.11
N PHE A 91 -7.10 -16.71 12.11
CA PHE A 91 -8.10 -15.81 12.67
C PHE A 91 -8.54 -14.76 11.65
N LYS A 92 -9.80 -14.35 11.72
CA LYS A 92 -10.38 -13.27 10.92
C LYS A 92 -11.03 -12.25 11.83
N VAL A 93 -10.88 -10.97 11.51
CA VAL A 93 -11.62 -9.88 12.14
C VAL A 93 -12.86 -9.62 11.32
N LYS A 94 -14.06 -9.72 11.92
CA LYS A 94 -15.34 -9.55 11.24
C LYS A 94 -16.18 -8.44 11.85
N ALA A 95 -16.94 -7.78 10.99
CA ALA A 95 -18.03 -6.87 11.37
C ALA A 95 -19.30 -7.30 10.64
N ASP A 96 -20.40 -7.48 11.39
CA ASP A 96 -21.69 -7.87 10.81
C ASP A 96 -22.62 -6.65 10.70
N LEU A 97 -23.01 -6.32 9.47
CA LEU A 97 -23.95 -5.25 9.14
C LEU A 97 -25.23 -5.80 8.49
N THR A 98 -25.47 -7.11 8.50
CA THR A 98 -26.64 -7.72 7.84
C THR A 98 -27.97 -7.21 8.40
N ASN A 99 -28.01 -6.86 9.69
CA ASN A 99 -29.18 -6.29 10.37
C ASN A 99 -29.09 -4.77 10.58
N ALA A 100 -28.10 -4.11 9.97
CA ALA A 100 -27.90 -2.68 10.11
C ALA A 100 -28.95 -1.86 9.34
N SER A 101 -29.44 -0.79 9.96
CA SER A 101 -30.25 0.22 9.28
C SER A 101 -29.38 1.20 8.50
N VAL A 102 -29.98 1.87 7.51
CA VAL A 102 -29.36 3.01 6.80
C VAL A 102 -29.00 4.11 7.80
N GLY A 103 -27.83 4.73 7.61
CA GLY A 103 -27.29 5.77 8.47
C GLY A 103 -25.86 5.47 8.93
N THR A 104 -25.35 6.30 9.83
CA THR A 104 -24.04 6.10 10.45
C THR A 104 -24.22 5.31 11.75
N ILE A 105 -23.56 4.17 11.86
CA ILE A 105 -23.66 3.27 13.02
C ILE A 105 -22.28 2.82 13.50
N GLU A 106 -22.20 2.45 14.78
CA GLU A 106 -21.01 1.79 15.35
C GLU A 106 -21.24 0.30 15.46
N VAL A 107 -20.30 -0.49 14.95
CA VAL A 107 -20.39 -1.95 14.91
C VAL A 107 -19.18 -2.56 15.61
N PRO A 108 -19.40 -3.51 16.54
CA PRO A 108 -18.31 -4.19 17.22
C PRO A 108 -17.58 -5.14 16.27
N LEU A 109 -16.27 -5.20 16.43
CA LEU A 109 -15.42 -6.16 15.75
C LEU A 109 -15.38 -7.46 16.54
N THR A 110 -15.53 -8.56 15.83
CA THR A 110 -15.45 -9.92 16.37
C THR A 110 -14.25 -10.63 15.77
N ILE A 111 -13.62 -11.50 16.55
CA ILE A 111 -12.48 -12.30 16.09
C ILE A 111 -12.93 -13.75 16.00
N GLU A 112 -12.92 -14.30 14.79
CA GLU A 112 -13.29 -15.67 14.52
C GLU A 112 -12.07 -16.52 14.18
N ASN A 113 -12.21 -17.85 14.27
CA ASN A 113 -11.18 -18.83 13.91
C ASN A 113 -9.84 -18.69 14.66
N LEU A 114 -9.87 -18.14 15.87
CA LEU A 114 -8.69 -18.06 16.73
C LEU A 114 -8.33 -19.45 17.31
N PRO A 115 -7.07 -19.90 17.21
CA PRO A 115 -6.64 -21.16 17.82
C PRO A 115 -6.84 -21.20 19.33
N SER A 116 -7.17 -22.39 19.86
CA SER A 116 -7.30 -22.62 21.29
C SER A 116 -6.00 -22.28 22.05
N GLY A 117 -6.13 -21.62 23.20
CA GLY A 117 -4.99 -21.21 24.02
C GLY A 117 -4.40 -19.85 23.66
N LEU A 118 -5.01 -19.14 22.70
CA LEU A 118 -4.77 -17.73 22.42
C LEU A 118 -5.98 -16.89 22.83
N THR A 119 -5.72 -15.64 23.18
CA THR A 119 -6.70 -14.56 23.36
C THR A 119 -6.35 -13.45 22.39
N ALA A 120 -7.35 -12.82 21.79
CA ALA A 120 -7.14 -11.76 20.80
C ALA A 120 -8.02 -10.55 21.13
N VAL A 121 -7.47 -9.35 20.96
CA VAL A 121 -8.21 -8.09 21.13
C VAL A 121 -7.89 -7.16 19.95
N ALA A 122 -8.92 -6.78 19.19
CA ALA A 122 -8.80 -5.81 18.11
C ALA A 122 -8.81 -4.37 18.66
N THR A 123 -8.03 -3.49 18.04
CA THR A 123 -7.98 -2.05 18.32
C THR A 123 -8.11 -1.26 17.01
N PRO A 124 -9.16 -0.45 16.87
CA PRO A 124 -10.27 -0.26 17.82
C PRO A 124 -11.17 -1.50 17.96
N GLN A 125 -11.94 -1.60 19.05
CA GLN A 125 -12.89 -2.70 19.27
C GLN A 125 -14.20 -2.53 18.49
N LYS A 126 -14.49 -1.30 18.06
CA LYS A 126 -15.66 -0.95 17.26
C LYS A 126 -15.21 -0.06 16.11
N ILE A 127 -15.93 -0.12 15.01
CA ILE A 127 -15.75 0.78 13.87
C ILE A 127 -17.04 1.54 13.61
N THR A 128 -16.90 2.80 13.21
CA THR A 128 -18.02 3.59 12.70
C THR A 128 -18.13 3.32 11.19
N VAL A 129 -19.33 2.98 10.73
CA VAL A 129 -19.62 2.71 9.32
C VAL A 129 -20.83 3.54 8.91
N LYS A 130 -20.72 4.26 7.78
CA LYS A 130 -21.87 4.87 7.11
C LYS A 130 -22.46 3.85 6.14
N VAL A 131 -23.71 3.44 6.36
CA VAL A 131 -24.48 2.57 5.48
C VAL A 131 -25.49 3.41 4.71
N GLY A 132 -25.40 3.42 3.38
CA GLY A 132 -26.30 4.15 2.49
C GLY A 132 -26.93 3.24 1.46
N LYS A 133 -28.09 3.64 0.90
CA LYS A 133 -28.66 2.94 -0.25
C LYS A 133 -27.73 3.08 -1.44
N LYS A 134 -27.43 1.97 -2.10
CA LYS A 134 -26.56 1.94 -3.28
C LYS A 134 -27.26 2.62 -4.44
N ALA A 135 -26.58 3.57 -5.05
CA ALA A 135 -27.04 4.23 -6.27
C ALA A 135 -25.91 4.29 -7.29
N LYS A 136 -26.30 4.42 -8.55
CA LYS A 136 -25.40 4.46 -9.70
C LYS A 136 -25.73 5.67 -10.57
N ARG A 137 -24.69 6.37 -11.03
CA ARG A 137 -24.78 7.47 -11.99
C ARG A 137 -23.88 7.18 -13.18
N ASP A 138 -24.49 7.04 -14.35
CA ASP A 138 -23.79 6.86 -15.61
C ASP A 138 -23.35 8.19 -16.21
N ASN A 139 -22.41 8.12 -17.16
CA ASN A 139 -21.96 9.23 -17.99
C ASN A 139 -21.39 10.44 -17.21
N VAL A 140 -20.69 10.18 -16.11
CA VAL A 140 -19.96 11.22 -15.38
C VAL A 140 -18.69 11.58 -16.14
N ILE A 141 -18.45 12.87 -16.36
CA ILE A 141 -17.33 13.37 -17.15
C ILE A 141 -16.02 13.16 -16.39
N VAL A 142 -15.00 12.68 -17.10
CA VAL A 142 -13.63 12.57 -16.60
C VAL A 142 -12.82 13.79 -17.02
N VAL A 143 -12.14 14.41 -16.07
CA VAL A 143 -11.26 15.57 -16.27
C VAL A 143 -9.84 15.18 -15.87
N PRO A 144 -8.83 15.29 -16.75
CA PRO A 144 -7.45 15.03 -16.37
C PRO A 144 -6.94 16.12 -15.40
N GLU A 145 -6.25 15.70 -14.35
CA GLU A 145 -5.64 16.59 -13.37
C GLU A 145 -4.17 16.25 -13.18
N ILE A 146 -3.32 17.26 -13.31
CA ILE A 146 -1.86 17.16 -13.24
C ILE A 146 -1.36 18.26 -12.32
N ASP A 147 -0.59 17.91 -11.29
CA ASP A 147 0.06 18.91 -10.45
C ASP A 147 1.18 19.60 -11.25
N PRO A 148 1.18 20.95 -11.34
CA PRO A 148 2.26 21.70 -11.99
C PRO A 148 3.66 21.35 -11.49
N SER A 149 3.79 20.92 -10.23
CA SER A 149 5.06 20.50 -9.64
C SER A 149 5.67 19.27 -10.33
N GLN A 150 4.86 18.46 -11.02
CA GLN A 150 5.28 17.24 -11.71
C GLN A 150 5.80 17.50 -13.13
N ILE A 151 5.69 18.73 -13.64
CA ILE A 151 6.09 19.10 -15.00
C ILE A 151 7.53 19.63 -14.99
N ASP A 152 8.40 19.09 -15.83
CA ASP A 152 9.78 19.60 -15.98
C ASP A 152 9.76 21.02 -16.54
N SER A 153 10.53 21.93 -15.95
CA SER A 153 10.67 23.33 -16.36
C SER A 153 11.04 23.54 -17.84
N ARG A 154 11.66 22.55 -18.49
CA ARG A 154 12.08 22.59 -19.90
C ARG A 154 10.96 22.20 -20.86
N VAL A 155 9.79 21.84 -20.36
CA VAL A 155 8.70 21.25 -21.12
C VAL A 155 7.37 21.94 -20.79
N LYS A 156 6.52 22.13 -21.80
CA LYS A 156 5.15 22.63 -21.66
C LYS A 156 4.18 21.57 -22.16
N ILE A 157 3.07 21.41 -21.45
CA ILE A 157 1.95 20.58 -21.90
C ILE A 157 1.29 21.26 -23.11
N ASP A 158 1.10 20.51 -24.18
CA ASP A 158 0.37 20.94 -25.37
C ASP A 158 -1.07 20.44 -25.31
N THR A 159 -1.26 19.13 -25.13
CA THR A 159 -2.58 18.50 -25.04
C THR A 159 -2.58 17.39 -23.99
N VAL A 160 -3.73 17.23 -23.32
CA VAL A 160 -4.00 16.13 -22.39
C VAL A 160 -5.33 15.50 -22.78
N THR A 161 -5.33 14.19 -22.96
CA THR A 161 -6.52 13.42 -23.34
C THR A 161 -6.63 12.18 -22.46
N VAL A 162 -7.86 11.79 -22.15
CA VAL A 162 -8.19 10.53 -21.47
C VAL A 162 -8.94 9.63 -22.44
N SER A 163 -8.69 8.32 -22.41
CA SER A 163 -9.40 7.35 -23.25
C SER A 163 -10.88 7.24 -22.86
N ASP A 164 -11.17 7.21 -21.56
CA ASP A 164 -12.52 7.08 -21.02
C ASP A 164 -13.04 8.46 -20.60
N GLU A 165 -13.71 9.17 -21.52
CA GLU A 165 -14.26 10.50 -21.24
C GLU A 165 -15.48 10.46 -20.29
N LYS A 166 -16.14 9.31 -20.22
CA LYS A 166 -17.37 9.09 -19.46
C LYS A 166 -17.30 7.79 -18.70
N VAL A 167 -17.61 7.85 -17.41
CA VAL A 167 -17.55 6.68 -16.52
C VAL A 167 -18.81 6.53 -15.70
N THR A 168 -18.97 5.34 -15.13
CA THR A 168 -20.00 5.04 -14.14
C THR A 168 -19.45 5.29 -12.75
N VAL A 169 -20.21 5.99 -11.90
CA VAL A 169 -19.92 6.16 -10.47
C VAL A 169 -20.99 5.46 -9.63
N ILE A 170 -20.56 4.66 -8.67
CA ILE A 170 -21.41 3.94 -7.71
C ILE A 170 -21.05 4.41 -6.31
N SER A 171 -22.04 4.81 -5.52
CA SER A 171 -21.86 5.28 -4.14
C SER A 171 -23.21 5.20 -3.40
N ASP A 172 -23.28 5.74 -2.18
CA ASP A 172 -24.56 6.01 -1.53
C ASP A 172 -25.30 7.18 -2.20
N GLU A 173 -26.64 7.15 -2.21
CA GLU A 173 -27.49 8.18 -2.84
C GLU A 173 -27.09 9.64 -2.46
N GLU A 174 -26.79 9.87 -1.18
CA GLU A 174 -26.42 11.20 -0.67
C GLU A 174 -25.05 11.64 -1.21
N THR A 175 -24.03 10.78 -1.12
CA THR A 175 -22.70 11.06 -1.66
C THR A 175 -22.72 11.22 -3.17
N LEU A 176 -23.46 10.36 -3.88
CA LEU A 176 -23.58 10.39 -5.34
C LEU A 176 -24.19 11.71 -5.84
N SER A 177 -25.11 12.29 -5.08
CA SER A 177 -25.72 13.59 -5.39
C SER A 177 -24.74 14.76 -5.29
N ARG A 178 -23.64 14.60 -4.54
CA ARG A 178 -22.57 15.60 -4.40
C ARG A 178 -21.47 15.46 -5.45
N VAL A 179 -21.43 14.36 -6.20
CA VAL A 179 -20.45 14.15 -7.27
C VAL A 179 -20.66 15.20 -8.36
N ASP A 180 -19.63 16.01 -8.57
CA ASP A 180 -19.57 17.04 -9.60
C ASP A 180 -18.93 16.48 -10.88
N ARG A 181 -17.75 15.86 -10.73
CA ARG A 181 -16.96 15.29 -11.82
C ARG A 181 -16.07 14.15 -11.32
N VAL A 182 -15.49 13.41 -12.26
CA VAL A 182 -14.42 12.45 -11.97
C VAL A 182 -13.10 13.04 -12.46
N ILE A 183 -12.04 12.88 -11.69
CA ILE A 183 -10.69 13.33 -12.04
C ILE A 183 -9.78 12.13 -12.31
N ALA A 184 -9.00 12.24 -13.37
CA ALA A 184 -7.92 11.30 -13.70
C ALA A 184 -6.60 11.90 -13.22
N ILE A 185 -6.10 11.40 -12.10
CA ILE A 185 -4.96 12.02 -11.39
C ILE A 185 -3.66 11.34 -11.79
N LEU A 186 -2.67 12.12 -12.21
CA LEU A 186 -1.31 11.64 -12.39
C LEU A 186 -0.71 11.21 -11.03
N PRO A 187 -0.26 9.96 -10.84
CA PRO A 187 0.36 9.53 -9.60
C PRO A 187 1.56 10.42 -9.22
N THR A 188 1.73 10.74 -7.94
CA THR A 188 2.77 11.68 -7.46
C THR A 188 4.21 11.21 -7.71
N SER A 189 4.40 9.91 -7.97
CA SER A 189 5.67 9.30 -8.35
C SER A 189 6.10 9.65 -9.78
N GLU A 190 5.15 10.06 -10.63
CA GLU A 190 5.38 10.33 -12.05
C GLU A 190 5.83 11.78 -12.29
N ARG A 191 6.67 11.96 -13.31
CA ARG A 191 7.21 13.26 -13.73
C ARG A 191 7.14 13.39 -15.25
N ILE A 192 6.64 14.53 -15.71
CA ILE A 192 6.44 14.80 -17.13
C ILE A 192 7.68 15.52 -17.69
N THR A 193 8.56 14.75 -18.33
CA THR A 193 9.78 15.24 -19.03
C THR A 193 9.66 15.22 -20.55
N GLY A 194 8.52 14.74 -21.07
CA GLY A 194 8.26 14.54 -22.50
C GLY A 194 6.83 14.06 -22.74
N ASN A 195 6.58 13.42 -23.87
CA ASN A 195 5.29 12.77 -24.12
C ASN A 195 5.09 11.62 -23.12
N TYR A 196 3.87 11.51 -22.59
CA TYR A 196 3.51 10.54 -21.57
C TYR A 196 2.24 9.81 -21.96
N SER A 197 2.16 8.52 -21.66
CA SER A 197 0.98 7.69 -21.87
C SER A 197 0.99 6.55 -20.86
N ALA A 198 0.08 6.56 -19.90
CA ALA A 198 -0.04 5.51 -18.89
C ALA A 198 -1.46 5.39 -18.34
N SER A 199 -1.73 4.28 -17.66
CA SER A 199 -2.97 4.13 -16.90
C SER A 199 -2.90 4.94 -15.61
N VAL A 200 -3.95 5.71 -15.33
CA VAL A 200 -4.07 6.54 -14.14
C VAL A 200 -5.37 6.27 -13.41
N PRO A 201 -5.37 6.29 -12.07
CA PRO A 201 -6.57 6.04 -11.29
C PRO A 201 -7.59 7.17 -11.44
N LEU A 202 -8.86 6.79 -11.36
CA LEU A 202 -9.98 7.73 -11.34
C LEU A 202 -10.46 7.99 -9.91
N GLN A 203 -10.85 9.24 -9.62
CA GLN A 203 -11.45 9.63 -8.35
C GLN A 203 -12.66 10.52 -8.57
N ALA A 204 -13.76 10.28 -7.86
CA ALA A 204 -14.93 11.15 -7.89
C ALA A 204 -14.75 12.29 -6.90
N VAL A 205 -15.03 13.52 -7.33
CA VAL A 205 -14.89 14.70 -6.48
C VAL A 205 -16.19 15.52 -6.43
N ASP A 206 -16.35 16.25 -5.33
CA ASP A 206 -17.40 17.26 -5.21
C ASP A 206 -17.01 18.57 -5.90
N LYS A 207 -17.90 19.57 -5.83
CA LYS A 207 -17.69 20.91 -6.40
C LYS A 207 -16.47 21.63 -5.82
N ASN A 208 -16.07 21.28 -4.60
CA ASN A 208 -14.93 21.85 -3.90
C ASN A 208 -13.62 21.10 -4.20
N GLY A 209 -13.67 19.98 -4.92
CA GLY A 209 -12.52 19.13 -5.22
C GLY A 209 -12.23 18.10 -4.13
N ASN A 210 -13.13 17.89 -3.16
CA ASN A 210 -12.93 16.85 -2.15
C ASN A 210 -13.26 15.48 -2.73
N VAL A 211 -12.40 14.50 -2.45
CA VAL A 211 -12.59 13.11 -2.88
C VAL A 211 -13.77 12.49 -2.13
N LEU A 212 -14.69 11.88 -2.88
CA LEU A 212 -15.89 11.24 -2.37
C LEU A 212 -15.74 9.70 -2.37
N PRO A 213 -16.20 9.01 -1.31
CA PRO A 213 -16.15 7.55 -1.25
C PRO A 213 -17.06 6.97 -2.34
N SER A 214 -16.46 6.30 -3.32
CA SER A 214 -17.17 5.79 -4.49
C SER A 214 -16.40 4.65 -5.17
N VAL A 215 -17.11 3.87 -5.98
CA VAL A 215 -16.55 2.87 -6.90
C VAL A 215 -16.80 3.38 -8.31
N ILE A 216 -15.73 3.44 -9.12
CA ILE A 216 -15.77 3.97 -10.49
C ILE A 216 -15.53 2.81 -11.45
N MET A 217 -16.28 2.77 -12.54
CA MET A 217 -16.14 1.77 -13.60
C MET A 217 -15.95 2.45 -14.98
N PRO A 218 -14.82 2.22 -15.67
CA PRO A 218 -13.60 1.54 -15.19
C PRO A 218 -12.94 2.27 -14.00
N PHE A 219 -12.07 1.58 -13.25
CA PHE A 219 -11.41 2.16 -12.07
C PHE A 219 -10.19 3.02 -12.43
N ASP A 220 -9.65 2.84 -13.62
CA ASP A 220 -8.55 3.60 -14.21
C ASP A 220 -8.86 3.96 -15.68
N THR A 221 -8.11 4.90 -16.24
CA THR A 221 -8.17 5.28 -17.66
C THR A 221 -6.76 5.50 -18.18
N THR A 222 -6.56 5.31 -19.48
CA THR A 222 -5.30 5.75 -20.10
C THR A 222 -5.31 7.27 -20.27
N MET A 223 -4.31 7.94 -19.70
CA MET A 223 -4.05 9.36 -19.90
C MET A 223 -2.86 9.55 -20.83
N LYS A 224 -3.05 10.36 -21.87
CA LYS A 224 -2.02 10.72 -22.84
C LYS A 224 -1.74 12.22 -22.76
N ILE A 225 -0.49 12.56 -22.56
CA ILE A 225 0.01 13.94 -22.49
C ILE A 225 1.01 14.13 -23.64
N THR A 226 0.76 15.13 -24.47
CA THR A 226 1.70 15.57 -25.50
C THR A 226 2.35 16.86 -25.05
N THR A 227 3.66 16.98 -25.24
CA THR A 227 4.42 18.13 -24.76
C THR A 227 5.27 18.79 -25.83
N LYS A 228 5.61 20.06 -25.59
CA LYS A 228 6.50 20.88 -26.41
C LYS A 228 7.67 21.35 -25.57
N THR A 229 8.87 21.37 -26.15
CA THR A 229 10.06 21.89 -25.48
C THR A 229 10.00 23.41 -25.38
N VAL A 230 10.38 23.94 -24.22
CA VAL A 230 10.56 25.38 -24.04
C VAL A 230 11.93 25.72 -24.61
N SER A 231 11.96 26.22 -25.84
CA SER A 231 13.20 26.75 -26.41
C SER A 231 13.63 27.98 -25.61
N SER A 232 14.83 27.91 -25.04
CA SER A 232 15.51 29.08 -24.47
C SER A 232 15.93 30.00 -25.62
N SER A 233 15.05 30.89 -26.06
CA SER A 233 15.42 32.00 -26.94
C SER A 233 16.19 33.04 -26.12
N SER A 234 17.47 32.79 -25.89
CA SER A 234 18.44 33.79 -25.42
C SER A 234 19.82 33.52 -26.03
N SER A 235 19.92 33.79 -27.33
CA SER A 235 21.16 34.27 -27.96
C SER A 235 20.85 34.68 -29.41
N SER A 236 20.21 35.83 -29.56
CA SER A 236 20.49 36.70 -30.70
C SER A 236 21.95 37.14 -30.62
N SER A 237 22.86 36.42 -31.26
CA SER A 237 24.18 36.93 -31.62
C SER A 237 24.16 37.28 -33.11
N SER A 238 23.78 38.53 -33.38
CA SER A 238 24.18 39.22 -34.61
C SER A 238 25.70 39.34 -34.62
N THR A 239 26.39 38.47 -35.35
CA THR A 239 27.77 38.71 -35.77
C THR A 239 27.75 39.35 -37.15
N THR A 240 27.66 40.68 -37.16
CA THR A 240 28.25 41.50 -38.19
C THR A 240 29.77 41.40 -38.07
N SER A 241 30.44 40.84 -39.07
CA SER A 241 31.88 41.03 -39.28
C SER A 241 32.13 41.37 -40.74
N SER A 242 32.25 42.67 -40.98
CA SER A 242 32.79 43.28 -42.18
C SER A 242 34.32 43.12 -42.24
N THR A 243 34.80 42.83 -43.45
CA THR A 243 36.08 43.27 -44.02
C THR A 243 37.38 42.60 -43.55
N GLY A 244 37.99 41.87 -44.48
CA GLY A 244 39.36 41.37 -44.41
C GLY A 244 39.79 40.71 -45.72
N SER A 245 39.56 41.37 -46.86
CA SER A 245 40.09 40.94 -48.16
C SER A 245 41.56 41.32 -48.27
N SER A 246 42.44 40.33 -48.12
CA SER A 246 43.85 40.43 -48.51
C SER A 246 43.98 40.06 -49.98
N THR A 247 44.38 41.06 -50.74
CA THR A 247 44.72 41.04 -52.17
C THR A 247 45.82 40.03 -52.47
N SER A 248 45.58 39.09 -53.39
CA SER A 248 46.64 38.41 -54.12
C SER A 248 46.40 38.60 -55.62
N SER A 249 47.27 39.43 -56.19
CA SER A 249 47.44 39.68 -57.61
C SER A 249 47.62 38.38 -58.41
N SER A 250 46.82 38.18 -59.45
CA SER A 250 47.23 37.43 -60.63
C SER A 250 46.89 38.24 -61.88
N SER A 251 47.95 38.72 -62.51
CA SER A 251 47.98 39.33 -63.83
C SER A 251 47.54 38.31 -64.89
N SER A 252 46.60 38.74 -65.73
CA SER A 252 46.49 38.48 -67.17
C SER A 252 46.70 37.04 -67.67
N THR A 253 45.75 36.52 -68.43
CA THR A 253 45.71 36.65 -69.90
C THR A 253 44.48 35.88 -70.44
N SER A 254 43.72 36.57 -71.30
CA SER A 254 43.00 36.14 -72.52
C SER A 254 42.69 34.64 -72.70
N SER A 255 41.59 34.19 -73.29
CA SER A 255 40.51 34.77 -74.09
C SER A 255 39.64 33.58 -74.54
N GLU A 256 38.37 33.84 -74.89
CA GLU A 256 37.60 33.09 -75.92
C GLU A 256 37.21 31.62 -75.60
N THR A 257 36.06 31.06 -75.98
CA THR A 257 34.94 31.43 -76.86
C THR A 257 33.71 30.61 -76.46
N LYS A 258 32.52 31.21 -76.62
CA LYS A 258 31.17 30.67 -76.94
C LYS A 258 30.56 29.38 -76.31
N PRO A 259 29.21 29.32 -76.25
CA PRO A 259 28.40 28.26 -75.65
C PRO A 259 27.74 27.33 -76.70
N ASP A 260 27.21 26.19 -76.25
CA ASP A 260 26.03 25.51 -76.82
C ASP A 260 25.59 24.41 -75.81
N SER A 261 24.38 24.43 -75.24
CA SER A 261 23.05 24.10 -75.80
C SER A 261 22.76 22.60 -75.84
N SER A 262 21.73 22.21 -75.07
CA SER A 262 20.66 21.21 -75.33
C SER A 262 21.09 19.78 -75.76
N LYS A 263 20.32 18.69 -75.72
CA LYS A 263 18.94 18.28 -75.40
C LYS A 263 18.96 16.73 -75.49
N GLN A 264 18.07 16.04 -74.78
CA GLN A 264 17.47 14.71 -75.12
C GLN A 264 18.42 13.50 -75.34
N ASP A 265 18.15 12.28 -74.87
CA ASP A 265 16.95 11.57 -74.42
C ASP A 265 17.24 10.74 -73.16
#